data_AF-A0A3D5KGN9-F1
#
_entry.id   AF-A0A3D5KGN9-F1
#
_cell.length_a   1.000
_cell.length_b   1.000
_cell.length_c   1.000
_cell.angle_alpha   90.00
_cell.angle_beta   90.00
_cell.angle_gamma   90.00
#
_symmetry.space_group_name_H-M   'P 1'
#
loop_
_entity.id
_entity.type
_entity.pdbx_description
1 polymer ?
#
loop_
_entity_poly.entity_id
_entity_poly.type
_entity_poly.pdbx_seq_one_letter_code
_entity_poly.pdbx_strand_id
1 'polypeptide(L)'
;MSVIEQGDIKIYLSGGASNTDPNDSLGGAISSTELVDNTLHNLFAKVSAAEALAGSTKYRGIYIKNENGHTLTLQDAIAYIESQTTSGDTSIEIAVAAEAADVEMATIPNEDTAPASVAPDGFTALTGTSNGRIVGDLDDGSFRGIWIKRIVTAGATAYGDDTCEIGTRGETTSI
;
A
#
# COMPACT_ATOMS: atom_id res chain seq x y z
N MET A 1 19.05 12.95 20.33
CA MET A 1 18.03 13.66 19.55
C MET A 1 17.09 12.59 19.06
N SER A 2 15.81 12.65 19.42
CA SER A 2 14.83 11.67 18.91
C SER A 2 14.65 11.93 17.42
N VAL A 3 14.70 10.86 16.63
CA VAL A 3 14.52 10.89 15.17
C VAL A 3 13.48 9.84 14.81
N ILE A 4 12.77 10.03 13.70
CA ILE A 4 11.94 8.98 13.12
C ILE A 4 12.88 8.07 12.33
N GLU A 5 12.93 6.80 12.68
CA GLU A 5 13.69 5.76 11.99
C GLU A 5 12.80 5.04 10.95
N GLN A 6 13.41 4.34 10.00
CA GLN A 6 12.64 3.60 8.97
C GLN A 6 11.67 2.58 9.59
N GLY A 7 12.04 1.98 10.73
CA GLY A 7 11.19 1.01 11.44
C GLY A 7 10.01 1.62 12.20
N ASP A 8 9.97 2.94 12.33
CA ASP A 8 8.86 3.65 12.98
C ASP A 8 7.66 3.80 12.04
N ILE A 9 7.88 3.69 10.72
CA ILE A 9 6.79 3.76 9.75
C ILE A 9 6.40 2.33 9.37
N LYS A 10 5.19 1.98 9.78
CA LYS A 10 4.68 0.62 9.66
C LYS A 10 3.54 0.54 8.66
N ILE A 11 3.33 -0.65 8.14
CA ILE A 11 2.25 -0.95 7.21
C ILE A 11 1.29 -1.92 7.86
N TYR A 12 0.00 -1.61 7.79
CA TYR A 12 -1.07 -2.41 8.37
C TYR A 12 -2.08 -2.82 7.30
N LEU A 13 -2.69 -3.99 7.50
CA LEU A 13 -3.82 -4.42 6.68
C LEU A 13 -5.03 -3.48 6.85
N SER A 14 -5.91 -3.43 5.85
CA SER A 14 -7.27 -2.87 5.99
C SER A 14 -8.29 -3.99 6.23
N GLY A 15 -9.58 -3.68 6.26
CA GLY A 15 -10.65 -4.68 6.41
C GLY A 15 -11.20 -4.84 7.83
N GLY A 16 -10.76 -4.00 8.77
CA GLY A 16 -11.19 -4.04 10.16
C GLY A 16 -10.09 -4.43 11.15
N ALA A 17 -10.22 -3.99 12.41
CA ALA A 17 -9.22 -4.14 13.47
C ALA A 17 -8.73 -5.58 13.70
N SER A 18 -9.60 -6.58 13.43
CA SER A 18 -9.31 -8.01 13.61
C SER A 18 -8.85 -8.71 12.34
N ASN A 19 -8.68 -8.01 11.21
CA ASN A 19 -8.26 -8.66 9.97
C ASN A 19 -6.85 -9.23 10.13
N THR A 20 -6.68 -10.54 9.89
CA THR A 20 -5.38 -11.23 9.88
C THR A 20 -5.08 -11.87 8.53
N ASP A 21 -6.01 -11.78 7.57
CA ASP A 21 -5.84 -12.29 6.20
C ASP A 21 -5.57 -11.11 5.25
N PRO A 22 -4.38 -11.05 4.62
CA PRO A 22 -4.10 -10.04 3.61
C PRO A 22 -5.12 -9.98 2.46
N ASN A 23 -5.79 -11.09 2.13
CA ASN A 23 -6.81 -11.12 1.07
C ASN A 23 -8.07 -10.33 1.41
N ASP A 24 -8.37 -10.16 2.70
CA ASP A 24 -9.52 -9.39 3.19
C ASP A 24 -9.23 -7.89 3.27
N SER A 25 -8.06 -7.45 2.82
CA SER A 25 -7.65 -6.05 2.75
C SER A 25 -8.36 -5.29 1.61
N LEU A 26 -9.67 -5.12 1.75
CA LEU A 26 -10.58 -4.51 0.77
C LEU A 26 -11.03 -3.09 1.18
N GLY A 27 -10.20 -2.37 1.95
CA GLY A 27 -10.54 -1.06 2.52
C GLY A 27 -11.24 -1.18 3.86
N GLY A 28 -11.92 -0.11 4.33
CA GLY A 28 -12.45 -0.05 5.69
C GLY A 28 -11.37 0.17 6.75
N ALA A 29 -11.70 0.01 8.02
CA ALA A 29 -10.81 0.35 9.15
C ALA A 29 -9.45 -0.36 9.12
N ILE A 30 -8.44 0.31 9.68
CA ILE A 30 -7.09 -0.22 9.90
C ILE A 30 -7.11 -1.46 10.80
N SER A 31 -6.33 -2.48 10.45
CA SER A 31 -6.13 -3.68 11.23
C SER A 31 -5.07 -3.49 12.33
N SER A 32 -5.12 -4.32 13.36
CA SER A 32 -4.00 -4.52 14.29
C SER A 32 -2.88 -5.40 13.74
N THR A 33 -3.10 -6.04 12.58
CA THR A 33 -2.12 -6.89 11.90
C THR A 33 -1.22 -6.05 11.01
N GLU A 34 0.06 -6.01 11.37
CA GLU A 34 1.13 -5.41 10.57
C GLU A 34 1.45 -6.31 9.36
N LEU A 35 1.61 -5.71 8.19
CA LEU A 35 2.18 -6.35 7.02
C LEU A 35 3.70 -6.34 7.17
N VAL A 36 4.21 -7.31 7.91
CA VAL A 36 5.65 -7.55 8.06
C VAL A 36 6.27 -7.85 6.70
N ASP A 37 7.50 -7.38 6.46
CA ASP A 37 8.34 -7.56 5.26
C ASP A 37 8.07 -6.63 4.07
N ASN A 38 7.02 -5.80 4.12
CA ASN A 38 6.62 -4.88 3.04
C ASN A 38 6.46 -5.54 1.66
N THR A 39 6.48 -6.87 1.56
CA THR A 39 6.32 -7.56 0.28
C THR A 39 4.85 -7.59 -0.08
N LEU A 40 4.46 -6.74 -1.03
CA LEU A 40 3.10 -6.63 -1.54
C LEU A 40 2.61 -7.94 -2.15
N HIS A 41 3.50 -8.89 -2.46
CA HIS A 41 3.08 -10.22 -2.91
C HIS A 41 2.29 -10.97 -1.84
N ASN A 42 2.55 -10.73 -0.54
CA ASN A 42 1.75 -11.28 0.55
C ASN A 42 0.30 -10.74 0.56
N LEU A 43 0.03 -9.57 -0.04
CA LEU A 43 -1.33 -9.01 -0.12
C LEU A 43 -2.22 -9.70 -1.15
N PHE A 44 -1.64 -10.34 -2.16
CA PHE A 44 -2.40 -10.90 -3.25
C PHE A 44 -2.25 -12.41 -3.31
N ALA A 45 -3.37 -13.11 -3.45
CA ALA A 45 -3.35 -14.52 -3.79
C ALA A 45 -2.51 -14.80 -5.05
N LYS A 46 -1.97 -16.02 -5.09
CA LYS A 46 -1.27 -16.57 -6.25
C LYS A 46 -2.14 -16.44 -7.50
N VAL A 47 -1.54 -15.96 -8.59
CA VAL A 47 -2.19 -15.90 -9.90
C VAL A 47 -2.40 -17.31 -10.43
N SER A 48 -3.66 -17.67 -10.70
CA SER A 48 -3.98 -18.95 -11.34
C SER A 48 -3.55 -18.95 -12.82
N ALA A 49 -3.36 -20.13 -13.41
CA ALA A 49 -3.03 -20.23 -14.84
C ALA A 49 -4.11 -19.63 -15.75
N ALA A 50 -5.38 -19.68 -15.32
CA ALA A 50 -6.49 -19.07 -16.04
C ALA A 50 -6.43 -17.54 -15.98
N GLU A 51 -6.13 -16.97 -14.81
CA GLU A 51 -5.94 -15.52 -14.66
C GLU A 51 -4.71 -15.02 -15.41
N ALA A 52 -3.61 -15.77 -15.40
CA ALA A 52 -2.41 -15.43 -16.17
C ALA A 52 -2.70 -15.43 -17.68
N LEU A 53 -3.46 -16.42 -18.17
CA LEU A 53 -3.84 -16.50 -19.58
C LEU A 53 -4.79 -15.36 -19.99
N ALA A 54 -5.78 -15.04 -19.15
CA ALA A 54 -6.76 -14.00 -19.43
C ALA A 54 -6.22 -12.57 -19.18
N GLY A 55 -5.20 -12.44 -18.35
CA GLY A 55 -4.83 -11.20 -17.68
C GLY A 55 -5.74 -10.95 -16.47
N SER A 56 -5.24 -10.18 -15.50
CA SER A 56 -5.96 -9.90 -14.27
C SER A 56 -5.62 -8.51 -13.75
N THR A 57 -6.59 -7.85 -13.11
CA THR A 57 -6.34 -6.62 -12.35
C THR A 57 -6.98 -6.78 -10.98
N LYS A 58 -6.16 -6.70 -9.92
CA LYS A 58 -6.60 -6.91 -8.55
C LYS A 58 -6.28 -5.69 -7.67
N TYR A 59 -7.13 -5.40 -6.69
CA TYR A 59 -7.01 -4.27 -5.77
C TYR A 59 -6.92 -4.71 -4.31
N ARG A 60 -6.06 -4.03 -3.53
CA ARG A 60 -5.89 -4.21 -2.08
C ARG A 60 -5.69 -2.85 -1.40
N GLY A 61 -6.23 -2.68 -0.20
CA GLY A 61 -6.07 -1.47 0.62
C GLY A 61 -5.15 -1.74 1.81
N ILE A 62 -4.22 -0.85 2.09
CA ILE A 62 -3.35 -0.90 3.28
C ILE A 62 -3.32 0.46 3.95
N TYR A 63 -2.81 0.49 5.17
CA TYR A 63 -2.50 1.73 5.86
C TYR A 63 -1.00 1.85 6.09
N ILE A 64 -0.47 3.04 5.82
CA ILE A 64 0.82 3.45 6.37
C ILE A 64 0.54 4.18 7.69
N LYS A 65 1.35 3.92 8.72
CA LYS A 65 1.17 4.51 10.04
C LYS A 65 2.50 5.00 10.57
N ASN A 66 2.52 6.23 11.06
CA ASN A 66 3.64 6.74 11.83
C ASN A 66 3.52 6.22 13.27
N GLU A 67 4.45 5.37 13.70
CA GLU A 67 4.47 4.74 15.02
C GLU A 67 5.85 4.93 15.67
N ASN A 68 6.30 6.18 15.75
CA ASN A 68 7.60 6.53 16.32
C ASN A 68 7.63 6.54 17.86
N GLY A 69 6.48 6.64 18.53
CA GLY A 69 6.42 6.66 20.00
C GLY A 69 7.15 7.85 20.65
N HIS A 70 7.48 8.87 19.87
CA HIS A 70 8.24 10.05 20.26
C HIS A 70 7.44 11.34 20.02
N THR A 71 6.15 11.26 19.72
CA THR A 71 5.26 12.41 19.43
C THR A 71 5.76 13.28 18.25
N LEU A 72 6.59 12.70 17.38
CA LEU A 72 7.11 13.40 16.20
C LEU A 72 6.13 13.24 15.04
N THR A 73 5.84 14.35 14.38
CA THR A 73 5.09 14.36 13.11
C THR A 73 6.05 14.01 11.96
N LEU A 74 5.65 13.04 11.13
CA LEU A 74 6.25 12.80 9.83
C LEU A 74 5.64 13.78 8.83
N GLN A 75 6.39 14.84 8.49
CA GLN A 75 5.91 15.90 7.61
C GLN A 75 6.12 15.55 6.13
N ASP A 76 5.24 16.06 5.27
CA ASP A 76 5.30 15.90 3.82
C ASP A 76 5.53 14.44 3.40
N ALA A 77 4.92 13.51 4.13
CA ALA A 77 5.19 12.10 3.90
C ALA A 77 4.75 11.73 2.48
N ILE A 78 5.50 10.83 1.86
CA ILE A 78 5.24 10.26 0.54
C ILE A 78 5.15 8.73 0.63
N ALA A 79 4.30 8.16 -0.21
CA ALA A 79 4.28 6.73 -0.52
C ALA A 79 4.84 6.50 -1.93
N TYR A 80 5.71 5.50 -2.08
CA TYR A 80 6.32 5.15 -3.36
C TYR A 80 6.53 3.63 -3.44
N ILE A 81 6.74 3.14 -4.66
CA ILE A 81 7.12 1.74 -4.90
C ILE A 81 8.64 1.67 -4.81
N GLU A 82 9.17 0.97 -3.82
CA GLU A 82 10.61 0.85 -3.60
C GLU A 82 11.25 -0.06 -4.65
N SER A 83 10.63 -1.23 -4.88
CA SER A 83 11.00 -2.16 -5.93
C SER A 83 9.76 -2.61 -6.68
N GLN A 84 9.81 -2.58 -8.02
CA GLN A 84 8.75 -3.16 -8.85
C GLN A 84 8.81 -4.68 -8.84
N THR A 85 7.72 -5.28 -9.31
CA THR A 85 7.61 -6.72 -9.53
C THR A 85 8.81 -7.24 -10.34
N THR A 86 9.35 -8.38 -9.95
CA THR A 86 10.45 -9.04 -10.67
C THR A 86 9.94 -9.78 -11.91
N SER A 87 8.62 -10.00 -11.99
CA SER A 87 7.94 -10.51 -13.17
C SER A 87 7.89 -9.45 -14.29
N GLY A 88 8.29 -9.84 -15.52
CA GLY A 88 8.14 -8.98 -16.70
C GLY A 88 6.68 -8.82 -17.16
N ASP A 89 5.77 -9.67 -16.68
CA ASP A 89 4.36 -9.71 -17.08
C ASP A 89 3.43 -9.11 -16.01
N THR A 90 3.96 -8.76 -14.84
CA THR A 90 3.21 -8.16 -13.72
C THR A 90 3.67 -6.72 -13.47
N SER A 91 2.74 -5.82 -13.14
CA SER A 91 3.07 -4.47 -12.65
C SER A 91 2.24 -4.10 -11.43
N ILE A 92 2.77 -3.18 -10.62
CA ILE A 92 2.07 -2.61 -9.47
C ILE A 92 1.95 -1.11 -9.67
N GLU A 93 0.76 -0.60 -9.43
CA GLU A 93 0.45 0.82 -9.32
C GLU A 93 -0.11 1.08 -7.92
N ILE A 94 0.16 2.26 -7.37
CA ILE A 94 -0.41 2.69 -6.09
C ILE A 94 -1.18 4.00 -6.25
N ALA A 95 -2.16 4.22 -5.37
CA ALA A 95 -2.89 5.46 -5.25
C ALA A 95 -3.11 5.77 -3.76
N VAL A 96 -3.08 7.04 -3.38
CA VAL A 96 -3.47 7.43 -2.02
C VAL A 96 -4.99 7.35 -1.91
N ALA A 97 -5.50 6.84 -0.79
CA ALA A 97 -6.93 6.82 -0.52
C ALA A 97 -7.51 8.25 -0.54
N ALA A 98 -8.75 8.39 -1.00
CA ALA A 98 -9.41 9.69 -1.10
C ALA A 98 -9.65 10.31 0.29
N GLU A 99 -9.84 9.44 1.27
CA GLU A 99 -10.05 9.77 2.67
C GLU A 99 -8.79 10.37 3.29
N ALA A 100 -8.98 11.34 4.19
CA ALA A 100 -7.90 12.04 4.88
C ALA A 100 -7.13 11.12 5.84
N ALA A 101 -6.07 11.65 6.46
CA ALA A 101 -5.42 10.95 7.57
C ALA A 101 -6.43 10.64 8.68
N ASP A 102 -6.26 9.49 9.33
CA ASP A 102 -7.10 9.00 10.43
C ASP A 102 -8.58 8.78 10.08
N VAL A 103 -8.89 8.67 8.78
CA VAL A 103 -10.21 8.30 8.27
C VAL A 103 -10.16 6.93 7.62
N GLU A 104 -11.19 6.12 7.87
CA GLU A 104 -11.31 4.79 7.27
C GLU A 104 -11.47 4.90 5.74
N MET A 105 -10.70 4.08 5.01
CA MET A 105 -10.84 3.91 3.56
C MET A 105 -12.24 3.44 3.20
N ALA A 106 -12.79 3.88 2.06
CA ALA A 106 -13.96 3.23 1.47
C ALA A 106 -13.71 1.72 1.28
N THR A 107 -14.77 0.92 1.40
CA THR A 107 -14.69 -0.52 1.12
C THR A 107 -14.96 -0.81 -0.35
N ILE A 108 -14.31 -1.83 -0.89
CA ILE A 108 -14.64 -2.42 -2.20
C ILE A 108 -15.30 -3.80 -2.02
N PRO A 109 -16.26 -4.19 -2.86
CA PRO A 109 -16.97 -5.46 -2.70
C PRO A 109 -16.10 -6.72 -2.89
N ASN A 110 -15.06 -6.61 -3.71
CA ASN A 110 -14.10 -7.68 -4.01
C ASN A 110 -12.85 -7.08 -4.66
N GLU A 111 -11.82 -7.91 -4.84
CA GLU A 111 -10.54 -7.51 -5.41
C GLU A 111 -10.58 -7.13 -6.89
N ASP A 112 -11.65 -7.47 -7.62
CA ASP A 112 -11.82 -7.14 -9.04
C ASP A 112 -12.53 -5.80 -9.25
N THR A 113 -12.95 -5.15 -8.16
CA THR A 113 -13.65 -3.87 -8.18
C THR A 113 -12.72 -2.75 -7.78
N ALA A 114 -12.47 -1.80 -8.69
CA ALA A 114 -11.69 -0.61 -8.35
C ALA A 114 -12.40 0.23 -7.27
N PRO A 115 -11.64 0.90 -6.37
CA PRO A 115 -12.24 1.86 -5.44
C PRO A 115 -12.89 3.01 -6.21
N ALA A 116 -14.06 3.46 -5.72
CA ALA A 116 -14.88 4.46 -6.41
C ALA A 116 -14.18 5.83 -6.53
N SER A 117 -13.33 6.16 -5.56
CA SER A 117 -12.46 7.33 -5.61
C SER A 117 -11.13 7.06 -4.94
N VAL A 118 -10.10 7.71 -5.44
CA VAL A 118 -8.77 7.84 -4.85
C VAL A 118 -8.37 9.32 -4.91
N ALA A 119 -7.28 9.69 -4.23
CA ALA A 119 -6.70 11.03 -4.34
C ALA A 119 -6.47 11.42 -5.82
N PRO A 120 -6.44 12.73 -6.16
CA PRO A 120 -6.68 13.23 -7.53
C PRO A 120 -5.74 12.71 -8.63
N ASP A 121 -4.60 12.13 -8.27
CA ASP A 121 -3.60 11.63 -9.21
C ASP A 121 -3.81 10.16 -9.64
N GLY A 122 -4.78 9.44 -9.06
CA GLY A 122 -5.11 8.08 -9.49
C GLY A 122 -4.06 7.03 -9.16
N PHE A 123 -4.20 5.84 -9.77
CA PHE A 123 -3.21 4.77 -9.72
C PHE A 123 -2.04 5.07 -10.67
N THR A 124 -0.82 4.97 -10.17
CA THR A 124 0.40 5.18 -10.97
C THR A 124 1.53 4.28 -10.48
N ALA A 125 2.43 3.87 -11.38
CA ALA A 125 3.65 3.13 -11.06
C ALA A 125 4.73 4.06 -10.46
N LEU A 126 4.49 4.57 -9.25
CA LEU A 126 5.31 5.57 -8.54
C LEU A 126 6.64 4.97 -8.03
N THR A 127 7.47 4.47 -8.94
CA THR A 127 8.72 3.78 -8.61
C THR A 127 9.79 4.77 -8.19
N GLY A 128 10.38 4.53 -7.02
CA GLY A 128 11.42 5.37 -6.43
C GLY A 128 10.91 6.69 -5.81
N THR A 129 11.70 7.24 -4.90
CA THR A 129 11.30 8.41 -4.08
C THR A 129 11.02 9.67 -4.89
N SER A 130 11.65 9.85 -6.06
CA SER A 130 11.41 11.02 -6.91
C SER A 130 10.01 11.06 -7.54
N ASN A 131 9.36 9.90 -7.61
CA ASN A 131 8.01 9.76 -8.15
C ASN A 131 6.97 9.53 -7.04
N GLY A 132 7.37 9.51 -5.77
CA GLY A 132 6.46 9.24 -4.66
C GLY A 132 5.33 10.26 -4.57
N ARG A 133 4.17 9.79 -4.10
CA ARG A 133 2.98 10.63 -3.92
C ARG A 133 2.89 11.10 -2.49
N ILE A 134 2.64 12.40 -2.33
CA ILE A 134 2.37 13.00 -1.02
C ILE A 134 1.12 12.36 -0.40
N VAL A 135 1.28 11.86 0.82
CA VAL A 135 0.22 11.34 1.69
C VAL A 135 -0.23 12.38 2.73
N GLY A 136 0.59 13.41 2.96
CA GLY A 136 0.38 14.48 3.92
C GLY A 136 1.20 14.29 5.20
N ASP A 137 0.92 15.11 6.20
CA ASP A 137 1.54 15.01 7.52
C ASP A 137 0.88 13.89 8.34
N LEU A 138 1.69 13.13 9.07
CA LEU A 138 1.23 12.08 9.98
C LEU A 138 1.82 12.30 11.37
N ASP A 139 0.98 12.66 12.33
CA ASP A 139 1.37 12.68 13.74
C ASP A 139 1.71 11.27 14.24
N ASP A 140 2.37 11.18 15.41
CA ASP A 140 2.63 9.88 16.04
C ASP A 140 1.31 9.18 16.37
N GLY A 141 1.15 7.97 15.84
CA GLY A 141 -0.06 7.17 15.87
C GLY A 141 -0.99 7.35 14.68
N SER A 142 -0.83 8.41 13.87
CA SER A 142 -1.71 8.70 12.73
C SER A 142 -1.40 7.81 11.53
N PHE A 143 -2.43 7.57 10.71
CA PHE A 143 -2.35 6.69 9.54
C PHE A 143 -2.96 7.29 8.27
N ARG A 144 -2.52 6.80 7.11
CA ARG A 144 -3.10 7.11 5.81
C ARG A 144 -3.31 5.85 4.97
N GLY A 145 -4.49 5.77 4.34
CA GLY A 145 -4.84 4.68 3.44
C GLY A 145 -4.12 4.79 2.09
N ILE A 146 -3.64 3.66 1.57
CA ILE A 146 -3.04 3.49 0.26
C ILE A 146 -3.73 2.31 -0.45
N TRP A 147 -4.16 2.54 -1.68
CA TRP A 147 -4.64 1.49 -2.57
C TRP A 147 -3.50 0.96 -3.44
N ILE A 148 -3.44 -0.35 -3.56
CA ILE A 148 -2.52 -1.10 -4.40
C ILE A 148 -3.32 -1.75 -5.53
N LYS A 149 -2.84 -1.58 -6.75
CA LYS A 149 -3.38 -2.22 -7.95
C LYS A 149 -2.30 -3.10 -8.56
N ARG A 150 -2.58 -4.40 -8.68
CA ARG A 150 -1.75 -5.36 -9.39
C ARG A 150 -2.35 -5.61 -10.76
N ILE A 151 -1.52 -5.54 -11.80
CA ILE A 151 -1.90 -5.87 -13.17
C ILE A 151 -1.05 -7.05 -13.61
N VAL A 152 -1.70 -8.12 -14.07
CA VAL A 152 -1.08 -9.26 -14.73
C VAL A 152 -1.47 -9.19 -16.21
N THR A 153 -0.49 -9.14 -17.08
CA THR A 153 -0.71 -9.05 -18.53
C THR A 153 -1.30 -10.36 -19.07
N ALA A 154 -2.20 -10.28 -20.06
CA ALA A 154 -2.78 -11.48 -20.66
C ALA A 154 -1.70 -12.32 -21.36
N GLY A 155 -1.72 -13.63 -21.12
CA GLY A 155 -0.68 -14.55 -21.57
C GLY A 155 0.58 -14.55 -20.71
N ALA A 156 0.52 -13.98 -19.50
CA ALA A 156 1.62 -14.01 -18.54
C ALA A 156 2.10 -15.44 -18.29
N THR A 157 3.40 -15.60 -18.21
CA THR A 157 3.98 -16.87 -17.77
C THR A 157 3.84 -16.96 -16.25
N ALA A 158 3.44 -18.11 -15.70
CA ALA A 158 3.38 -18.26 -14.25
C ALA A 158 4.78 -18.05 -13.64
N TYR A 159 4.94 -16.94 -12.90
CA TYR A 159 6.17 -16.61 -12.20
C TYR A 159 5.97 -16.84 -10.70
N GLY A 160 6.73 -17.80 -10.14
CA GLY A 160 6.52 -18.27 -8.77
C GLY A 160 7.10 -17.37 -7.68
N ASP A 161 8.09 -16.55 -8.05
CA ASP A 161 8.92 -15.76 -7.14
C ASP A 161 8.75 -14.25 -7.41
N ASP A 162 7.51 -13.81 -7.63
CA ASP A 162 7.20 -12.39 -7.83
C ASP A 162 7.26 -11.63 -6.49
N THR A 163 7.98 -10.51 -6.44
CA THR A 163 8.14 -9.69 -5.22
C THR A 163 8.01 -8.23 -5.57
N CYS A 164 7.33 -7.44 -4.76
CA CYS A 164 7.22 -5.99 -4.92
C CYS A 164 7.20 -5.35 -3.53
N GLU A 165 7.95 -4.27 -3.32
CA GLU A 165 8.06 -3.59 -2.03
C GLU A 165 7.53 -2.16 -2.12
N ILE A 166 6.81 -1.74 -1.08
CA ILE A 166 6.38 -0.36 -0.90
C ILE A 166 7.30 0.34 0.10
N GLY A 167 7.63 1.60 -0.20
CA GLY A 167 8.40 2.47 0.67
C GLY A 167 7.60 3.70 1.09
N THR A 168 7.96 4.24 2.24
CA THR A 168 7.46 5.51 2.77
C THR A 168 8.62 6.39 3.17
N ARG A 169 8.53 7.69 2.89
CA ARG A 169 9.54 8.67 3.29
C ARG A 169 8.86 9.96 3.68
N GLY A 170 9.42 10.69 4.63
CA GLY A 170 8.99 12.05 4.97
C GLY A 170 10.12 12.76 5.68
N GLU A 171 9.89 14.02 6.03
CA GLU A 171 10.83 14.81 6.80
C GLU A 171 10.42 14.82 8.27
N THR A 172 11.39 14.85 9.19
CA THR A 172 11.11 15.04 10.61
C THR A 172 11.08 16.52 10.95
N THR A 173 10.17 16.94 11.83
CA THR A 173 10.27 18.27 12.46
C THR A 173 11.66 18.44 13.08
N SER A 174 12.38 19.50 12.70
CA SER A 174 13.59 19.91 13.43
C SER A 174 13.18 20.42 14.81
N ILE A 175 13.73 19.85 15.88
CA ILE A 175 13.65 20.43 17.23
C ILE A 175 14.51 21.67 17.38
#